data_AF-A0A5N7WW53-F1
#
_entry.id   AF-A0A5N7WW53-F1
#
_cell.length_a   1.000
_cell.length_b   1.000
_cell.length_c   1.000
_cell.angle_alpha   90.00
_cell.angle_beta   90.00
_cell.angle_gamma   90.00
#
_symmetry.space_group_name_H-M   'P 1'
#
loop_
_entity.id
_entity.type
_entity.pdbx_description
1 polymer ?
#
loop_
_entity_poly.entity_id
_entity_poly.type
_entity_poly.pdbx_seq_one_letter_code
_entity_poly.pdbx_strand_id
1 'polypeptide(L)'
;MKKILALVSICLPVALTAMPLTSLAHDRHHHHKREHKEEYWDGQCKVERKWKSNGEYKEKRKCRNRPETYLAPQPMYMAPPQPVYVAPSPQGLVIDSRIVLRP
;
A
#
# COMPACT_ATOMS: atom_id res chain seq x y z
N MET A 1 34.24 -12.61 66.08
CA MET A 1 33.81 -11.79 64.92
C MET A 1 34.68 -11.98 63.68
N LYS A 2 36.02 -11.99 63.78
CA LYS A 2 36.94 -12.18 62.62
C LYS A 2 36.74 -13.49 61.84
N LYS A 3 36.41 -14.60 62.50
CA LYS A 3 36.14 -15.90 61.83
C LYS A 3 34.85 -15.90 61.00
N ILE A 4 33.84 -15.15 61.44
CA ILE A 4 32.54 -15.02 60.75
C ILE A 4 32.73 -14.15 59.50
N LEU A 5 33.53 -13.09 59.60
CA LEU A 5 33.86 -12.21 58.49
C LEU A 5 34.67 -12.93 57.38
N ALA A 6 35.56 -13.84 57.77
CA ALA A 6 36.31 -14.68 56.83
C ALA A 6 35.44 -15.70 56.09
N LEU A 7 34.48 -16.32 56.78
CA LEU A 7 33.55 -17.28 56.17
C LEU A 7 32.60 -16.59 55.18
N VAL A 8 32.10 -15.40 55.51
CA VAL A 8 31.23 -14.63 54.60
C VAL A 8 31.99 -14.16 53.36
N SER A 9 33.27 -13.78 53.49
CA SER A 9 34.11 -13.34 52.36
C SER A 9 34.43 -14.45 51.35
N ILE A 10 34.47 -15.71 51.78
CA ILE A 10 34.77 -16.85 50.91
C ILE A 10 33.49 -17.37 50.23
N CYS A 11 32.33 -17.32 50.90
CA CYS A 11 31.07 -17.78 50.32
C CYS A 11 30.44 -16.82 49.30
N LEU A 12 30.67 -15.50 49.43
CA LEU A 12 30.08 -14.51 48.52
C LEU A 12 30.48 -14.67 47.03
N PRO A 13 31.75 -14.91 46.65
CA PRO A 13 32.12 -15.07 45.25
C PRO A 13 31.63 -16.39 44.63
N VAL A 14 31.52 -17.46 45.42
CA VAL A 14 31.06 -18.78 44.94
C VAL A 14 29.57 -18.77 44.59
N ALA A 15 28.77 -17.97 45.33
CA ALA A 15 27.34 -17.83 45.05
C ALA A 15 27.06 -17.06 43.74
N LEU A 16 27.93 -16.12 43.35
CA LEU A 16 27.75 -15.35 42.11
C LEU A 16 28.15 -16.11 40.84
N THR A 17 29.00 -17.13 40.92
CA THR A 17 29.40 -17.92 39.74
C THR A 17 28.44 -19.07 39.41
N ALA A 18 27.49 -19.37 40.31
CA ALA A 18 26.54 -20.47 40.15
C ALA A 18 25.24 -20.06 39.43
N MET A 19 25.07 -18.80 39.04
CA MET A 19 23.92 -18.39 38.23
C MET A 19 24.26 -18.52 36.75
N PRO A 20 23.68 -19.50 36.03
CA PRO A 20 23.80 -19.53 34.60
C PRO A 20 23.11 -18.29 34.04
N LEU A 21 23.86 -17.39 33.40
CA LEU A 21 23.32 -16.35 32.53
C LEU A 21 22.78 -17.02 31.25
N THR A 22 21.76 -17.86 31.38
CA THR A 22 21.09 -18.46 30.23
C THR A 22 19.90 -17.59 29.86
N SER A 23 20.15 -16.40 29.32
CA SER A 23 19.18 -15.73 28.46
C SER A 23 19.25 -16.40 27.08
N LEU A 24 18.62 -17.56 26.95
CA LEU A 24 18.46 -18.23 25.68
C LEU A 24 16.96 -18.29 25.41
N ALA A 25 16.42 -17.20 24.88
CA ALA A 25 15.05 -17.16 24.35
C ALA A 25 14.97 -18.13 23.16
N HIS A 26 14.67 -19.40 23.46
CA HIS A 26 14.38 -20.42 22.46
C HIS A 26 12.90 -20.39 22.11
N ASP A 27 12.47 -19.33 21.42
CA ASP A 27 11.17 -19.33 20.75
C ASP A 27 11.31 -20.07 19.41
N ARG A 28 11.28 -21.41 19.49
CA ARG A 28 10.99 -22.22 18.30
C ARG A 28 9.50 -22.11 18.01
N HIS A 29 9.10 -21.04 17.33
CA HIS A 29 7.76 -20.91 16.78
C HIS A 29 7.58 -21.93 15.66
N HIS A 30 7.09 -23.11 16.01
CA HIS A 30 6.53 -24.05 15.05
C HIS A 30 5.29 -23.38 14.44
N HIS A 31 5.44 -22.82 13.24
CA HIS A 31 4.31 -22.35 12.42
C HIS A 31 3.47 -23.57 12.02
N HIS A 32 2.58 -23.99 12.91
CA HIS A 32 1.51 -24.91 12.54
C HIS A 32 0.67 -24.22 11.46
N LYS A 33 0.61 -24.81 10.27
CA LYS A 33 -0.36 -24.45 9.23
C LYS A 33 -1.76 -24.79 9.75
N ARG A 34 -2.28 -23.95 10.63
CA ARG A 34 -3.63 -24.09 11.17
C ARG A 34 -4.64 -23.71 10.09
N GLU A 35 -5.74 -24.43 10.06
CA GLU A 35 -6.86 -24.01 9.23
C GLU A 35 -7.40 -22.70 9.77
N HIS A 36 -7.55 -21.71 8.89
CA HIS A 36 -8.05 -20.39 9.25
C HIS A 36 -9.37 -20.14 8.52
N LYS A 37 -10.38 -19.66 9.24
CA LYS A 37 -11.64 -19.20 8.66
C LYS A 37 -11.87 -17.77 9.10
N GLU A 38 -12.18 -16.91 8.15
CA GLU A 38 -12.51 -15.51 8.35
C GLU A 38 -13.87 -15.21 7.71
N GLU A 39 -14.70 -14.41 8.38
CA GLU A 39 -16.01 -14.00 7.91
C GLU A 39 -16.21 -12.51 8.21
N TYR A 40 -16.40 -11.71 7.16
CA TYR A 40 -16.55 -10.27 7.28
C TYR A 40 -17.58 -9.73 6.28
N TRP A 41 -18.06 -8.51 6.54
CA TRP A 41 -18.97 -7.80 5.65
C TRP A 41 -18.21 -6.72 4.89
N ASP A 42 -18.26 -6.80 3.56
CA ASP A 42 -17.73 -5.83 2.60
C ASP A 42 -18.92 -5.08 1.99
N GLY A 43 -19.35 -4.01 2.65
CA GLY A 43 -20.57 -3.27 2.29
C GLY A 43 -21.82 -4.15 2.35
N GLN A 44 -22.46 -4.38 1.19
CA GLN A 44 -23.65 -5.23 1.07
C GLN A 44 -23.31 -6.72 0.89
N CYS A 45 -22.03 -7.06 0.86
CA CYS A 45 -21.53 -8.40 0.58
C CYS A 45 -20.99 -9.07 1.83
N LYS A 46 -21.47 -10.28 2.10
CA LYS A 46 -20.89 -11.16 3.10
C LYS A 46 -19.77 -11.99 2.45
N VAL A 47 -18.56 -11.89 2.99
CA VAL A 47 -17.37 -12.59 2.51
C VAL A 47 -16.95 -13.65 3.52
N GLU A 48 -16.85 -14.90 3.09
CA GLU A 48 -16.34 -16.02 3.89
C GLU A 48 -15.07 -16.58 3.25
N ARG A 49 -13.95 -16.51 3.96
CA ARG A 49 -12.64 -17.02 3.53
C ARG A 49 -12.23 -18.21 4.36
N LYS A 50 -11.70 -19.25 3.72
CA LYS A 50 -11.19 -20.46 4.36
C LYS A 50 -9.83 -20.81 3.78
N TRP A 51 -8.82 -20.88 4.64
CA TRP A 51 -7.49 -21.41 4.34
C TRP A 51 -7.37 -22.77 5.02
N LYS A 52 -7.25 -23.81 4.21
CA LYS A 52 -7.01 -25.16 4.71
C LYS A 52 -5.53 -25.37 4.98
N SER A 53 -5.24 -26.37 5.80
CA SER A 53 -3.89 -26.79 6.19
C SER A 53 -3.02 -27.20 4.98
N ASN A 54 -3.65 -27.71 3.92
CA ASN A 54 -3.01 -28.07 2.64
C ASN A 54 -2.71 -26.86 1.73
N GLY A 55 -3.06 -25.64 2.14
CA GLY A 55 -2.92 -24.42 1.33
C GLY A 55 -4.09 -24.13 0.39
N GLU A 56 -5.14 -24.95 0.39
CA GLU A 56 -6.35 -24.70 -0.40
C GLU A 56 -7.10 -23.49 0.16
N TYR A 57 -7.33 -22.51 -0.70
CA TYR A 57 -8.08 -21.30 -0.40
C TYR A 57 -9.48 -21.36 -0.99
N LYS A 58 -10.51 -21.05 -0.20
CA LYS A 58 -11.89 -20.87 -0.67
C LYS A 58 -12.46 -19.56 -0.16
N GLU A 59 -12.89 -18.72 -1.09
CA GLU A 59 -13.67 -17.51 -0.79
C GLU A 59 -15.10 -17.68 -1.34
N LYS A 60 -16.10 -17.38 -0.50
CA LYS A 60 -17.48 -17.25 -0.91
C LYS A 60 -17.92 -15.81 -0.68
N ARG A 61 -18.40 -15.15 -1.74
CA ARG A 61 -18.98 -13.81 -1.68
C ARG A 61 -20.48 -13.89 -1.89
N LYS A 62 -21.27 -13.39 -0.94
CA LYS A 62 -22.73 -13.29 -1.02
C LYS A 62 -23.14 -11.83 -0.88
N CYS A 63 -23.32 -11.15 -2.02
CA CYS A 63 -23.84 -9.79 -2.07
C CYS A 63 -25.36 -9.79 -2.01
N ARG A 64 -25.92 -8.94 -1.15
CA ARG A 64 -27.32 -8.53 -1.30
C ARG A 64 -27.37 -7.62 -2.52
N ASN A 65 -28.33 -7.86 -3.42
CA ASN A 65 -28.56 -6.92 -4.52
C ASN A 65 -28.91 -5.56 -3.94
N ARG A 66 -28.15 -4.53 -4.32
CA ARG A 66 -28.60 -3.15 -4.13
C ARG A 66 -29.91 -3.01 -4.89
N PRO A 67 -30.98 -2.43 -4.33
CA PRO A 67 -32.10 -2.03 -5.18
C PRO A 67 -31.53 -1.15 -6.29
N GLU A 68 -31.78 -1.49 -7.55
CA GLU A 68 -31.49 -0.59 -8.66
C GLU A 68 -32.34 0.66 -8.46
N THR A 69 -31.81 1.62 -7.70
CA THR A 69 -32.33 2.97 -7.74
C THR A 69 -31.92 3.49 -9.11
N TYR A 70 -32.89 3.53 -10.02
CA TYR A 70 -32.73 4.19 -11.31
C TYR A 70 -32.42 5.67 -11.01
N LEU A 71 -31.13 6.02 -11.03
CA LEU A 71 -30.73 7.43 -11.11
C LEU A 71 -30.93 7.82 -12.57
N ALA A 72 -31.98 8.61 -12.83
CA ALA A 72 -32.12 9.25 -14.11
C ALA A 72 -30.85 10.08 -14.39
N PRO A 73 -30.23 9.94 -15.58
CA PRO A 73 -29.04 10.72 -15.92
C PRO A 73 -29.36 12.22 -15.87
N GLN A 74 -28.49 12.97 -15.19
CA GLN A 74 -28.62 14.44 -15.11
C GLN A 74 -28.36 15.04 -16.51
N PRO A 75 -29.14 16.03 -16.95
CA PRO A 75 -28.89 16.70 -18.22
C PRO A 75 -27.56 17.46 -18.17
N MET A 76 -26.61 17.09 -19.03
CA MET A 76 -25.36 17.83 -19.22
C MET A 76 -25.52 18.86 -20.35
N TYR A 77 -25.23 20.12 -20.05
CA TYR A 77 -25.23 21.19 -21.04
C TYR A 77 -23.90 21.19 -21.80
N MET A 78 -23.94 21.05 -23.13
CA MET A 78 -22.74 21.15 -23.97
C MET A 78 -22.44 22.62 -24.27
N ALA A 79 -21.24 23.08 -23.94
CA ALA A 79 -20.79 24.41 -24.33
C ALA A 79 -20.64 24.49 -25.86
N PRO A 80 -21.04 25.60 -26.49
CA PRO A 80 -20.85 25.79 -27.93
C PRO A 80 -19.35 25.83 -28.29
N PRO A 81 -18.96 25.34 -29.48
CA PRO A 81 -17.57 25.39 -29.93
C PRO A 81 -17.09 26.84 -30.09
N GLN A 82 -15.84 27.10 -29.71
CA GLN A 82 -15.23 28.43 -29.85
C GLN A 82 -14.91 28.72 -31.32
N PRO A 83 -15.20 29.92 -31.85
CA PRO A 83 -14.81 30.28 -33.20
C PRO A 83 -13.29 30.44 -33.31
N VAL A 84 -12.69 29.81 -34.33
CA VAL A 84 -11.28 29.98 -34.66
C VAL A 84 -11.17 31.03 -35.75
N TYR A 85 -10.51 32.16 -35.45
CA TYR A 85 -10.19 33.18 -36.45
C TYR A 85 -8.86 32.86 -37.12
N VAL A 86 -8.88 32.70 -38.44
CA VAL A 86 -7.65 32.55 -39.25
C VAL A 86 -7.19 33.93 -39.67
N ALA A 87 -6.00 34.33 -39.23
CA ALA A 87 -5.39 35.57 -39.71
C ALA A 87 -4.95 35.41 -41.18
N PRO A 88 -5.21 36.40 -42.05
CA PRO A 88 -4.75 36.35 -43.44
C PRO A 88 -3.22 36.33 -43.50
N SER A 89 -2.67 35.44 -44.33
CA SER A 89 -1.24 35.32 -44.58
C SER A 89 -0.70 36.63 -45.19
N PRO A 90 0.46 37.15 -44.74
CA PRO A 90 1.04 38.35 -45.34
C PRO A 90 1.39 38.09 -46.81
N GLN A 91 0.92 39.00 -47.67
CA GLN A 91 1.23 38.99 -49.09
C GLN A 91 2.72 39.34 -49.24
N GLY A 92 3.50 38.44 -49.81
CA GLY A 92 4.94 38.64 -50.00
C GLY A 92 5.22 39.86 -50.89
N LEU A 93 6.14 40.72 -50.45
CA LEU A 93 6.67 41.84 -51.23
C LEU A 93 7.63 41.29 -52.30
N VAL A 94 7.32 41.52 -53.58
CA VAL A 94 8.24 41.22 -54.69
C VAL A 94 9.01 42.49 -55.02
N ILE A 95 10.33 42.48 -54.77
CA ILE A 95 11.22 43.59 -55.11
C ILE A 95 11.81 43.31 -56.50
N ASP A 96 11.45 44.11 -57.51
CA ASP A 96 12.05 44.06 -58.85
C ASP A 96 13.38 44.82 -58.87
N SER A 97 14.49 44.10 -59.02
CA SER A 97 15.85 44.65 -59.01
C SER A 97 16.32 45.08 -60.40
N ARG A 98 15.58 45.97 -61.07
CA ARG A 98 16.07 46.61 -62.31
C ARG A 98 17.14 47.66 -62.00
N ILE A 99 18.38 47.32 -62.29
CA ILE A 99 19.52 48.25 -62.23
C ILE A 99 19.57 49.04 -63.54
N VAL A 100 19.46 50.37 -63.46
CA VAL A 100 19.62 51.28 -64.61
C VAL A 100 21.02 51.90 -64.54
N LEU A 101 21.90 51.52 -65.46
CA LEU A 101 23.19 52.19 -65.67
C LEU A 101 23.00 53.31 -66.70
N ARG A 102 23.32 54.55 -66.32
CA ARG A 102 23.37 55.71 -67.23
C ARG A 102 24.81 55.89 -67.74
N PRO A 103 25.00 56.25 -69.02
CA PRO A 103 26.33 56.42 -69.63
C PRO A 103 27.12 57.58 -69.02
#